data_AF-A0A914RS23-F1
#
_entry.id   AF-A0A914RS23-F1
#
_cell.length_a   1.000
_cell.length_b   1.000
_cell.length_c   1.000
_cell.angle_alpha   90.00
_cell.angle_beta   90.00
_cell.angle_gamma   90.00
#
_symmetry.space_group_name_H-M   'P 1'
#
loop_
_entity.id
_entity.type
_entity.pdbx_description
1 polymer ?
#
loop_
_entity_poly.entity_id
_entity_poly.type
_entity_poly.pdbx_seq_one_letter_code
_entity_poly.pdbx_strand_id
1 'polypeptide(L)'
;MGFARIFHNPLKPLAELDPVVVTFWYRAPELLLGAKHYTKAIDIWAIGCIFAELLTSEPVFFCREEDIKASSPYHQDQLNRIFTVMGYPSESDWQDLKKMPEYQKLTQDFKRANYANCTLQRYMDKHKIKADTRSFSLLQRLLTMDPIKRVTAQDAMDDHYFKVLSIENLDLKGEDPRPTADVFSGCDIPYPKR
;
A
#
# COMPACT_ATOMS: atom_id res chain seq x y z
N MET A 1 -13.73 -10.41 12.22
CA MET A 1 -12.76 -10.56 11.11
C MET A 1 -13.51 -11.12 9.89
N GLY A 2 -14.26 -10.29 9.16
CA GLY A 2 -15.21 -10.76 8.14
C GLY A 2 -14.59 -11.37 6.87
N PHE A 3 -13.31 -11.07 6.60
CA PHE A 3 -12.58 -11.50 5.40
C PHE A 3 -11.30 -12.28 5.71
N ALA A 4 -11.08 -12.66 6.97
CA ALA A 4 -9.87 -13.39 7.35
C ALA A 4 -9.84 -14.77 6.68
N ARG A 5 -8.65 -15.17 6.22
CA ARG A 5 -8.39 -16.49 5.64
C ARG A 5 -7.34 -17.22 6.46
N ILE A 6 -7.57 -18.50 6.72
CA ILE A 6 -6.57 -19.36 7.34
C ILE A 6 -5.51 -19.68 6.27
N PHE A 7 -4.27 -19.33 6.56
CA PHE A 7 -3.13 -19.69 5.72
C PHE A 7 -2.77 -21.16 5.97
N HIS A 8 -3.40 -22.06 5.22
CA HIS A 8 -3.10 -23.49 5.21
C HIS A 8 -2.51 -23.87 3.85
N ASN A 9 -1.51 -24.73 3.83
CA ASN A 9 -0.95 -25.31 2.62
C ASN A 9 -1.75 -26.59 2.25
N PRO A 10 -2.37 -26.70 1.06
CA PRO A 10 -2.32 -25.77 -0.08
C PRO A 10 -3.24 -24.55 0.07
N LEU A 11 -2.78 -23.42 -0.50
CA LEU A 11 -3.53 -22.17 -0.50
C LEU A 11 -4.86 -22.33 -1.25
N LYS A 12 -5.97 -22.05 -0.57
CA LYS A 12 -7.30 -22.06 -1.21
C LYS A 12 -7.43 -20.90 -2.21
N PRO A 13 -8.02 -21.13 -3.40
CA PRO A 13 -8.30 -20.07 -4.37
C PRO A 13 -9.31 -19.04 -3.87
N LEU A 14 -9.17 -17.79 -4.30
CA LEU A 14 -10.07 -16.66 -3.94
C LEU A 14 -11.51 -16.81 -4.46
N ALA A 15 -11.72 -17.58 -5.54
CA ALA A 15 -13.00 -17.63 -6.26
C ALA A 15 -14.16 -18.29 -5.48
N GLU A 16 -13.90 -18.98 -4.38
CA GLU A 16 -14.93 -19.80 -3.71
C GLU A 16 -15.72 -19.05 -2.63
N LEU A 17 -15.31 -17.85 -2.16
CA LEU A 17 -15.72 -17.43 -0.81
C LEU A 17 -15.94 -15.93 -0.54
N ASP A 18 -15.83 -15.01 -1.50
CA ASP A 18 -15.89 -13.57 -1.17
C ASP A 18 -17.18 -12.87 -1.64
N PRO A 19 -17.94 -12.23 -0.71
CA PRO A 19 -18.95 -11.25 -1.09
C PRO A 19 -18.27 -10.05 -1.79
N VAL A 20 -18.99 -9.43 -2.72
CA VAL A 20 -18.50 -8.32 -3.56
C VAL A 20 -17.96 -7.20 -2.67
N VAL A 21 -16.63 -7.03 -2.67
CA VAL A 21 -15.96 -5.91 -2.00
C VAL A 21 -16.07 -4.68 -2.88
N VAL A 22 -16.59 -3.58 -2.32
CA VAL A 22 -16.91 -2.36 -3.08
C VAL A 22 -15.76 -1.34 -3.08
N THR A 23 -14.84 -1.37 -2.10
CA THR A 23 -13.74 -0.40 -2.00
C THR A 23 -12.37 -1.01 -2.33
N PHE A 24 -11.81 -0.63 -3.49
CA PHE A 24 -10.54 -1.17 -4.00
C PHE A 24 -9.28 -0.35 -3.66
N TRP A 25 -9.42 0.76 -2.91
CA TRP A 25 -8.31 1.68 -2.62
C TRP A 25 -7.16 1.01 -1.84
N TYR A 26 -7.47 -0.07 -1.11
CA TYR A 26 -6.52 -0.85 -0.31
C TYR A 26 -6.13 -2.18 -0.99
N ARG A 27 -6.63 -2.45 -2.21
CA ARG A 27 -6.39 -3.72 -2.91
C ARG A 27 -5.02 -3.69 -3.60
N ALA A 28 -4.21 -4.71 -3.32
CA ALA A 28 -2.87 -4.85 -3.89
C ALA A 28 -2.92 -5.05 -5.42
N PRO A 29 -1.91 -4.55 -6.18
CA PRO A 29 -1.91 -4.60 -7.63
C PRO A 29 -1.95 -6.02 -8.20
N GLU A 30 -1.34 -7.00 -7.52
CA GLU A 30 -1.39 -8.41 -7.94
C GLU A 30 -2.82 -8.97 -7.94
N LEU A 31 -3.68 -8.52 -7.02
CA LEU A 31 -5.09 -8.92 -7.02
C LEU A 31 -5.88 -8.26 -8.15
N LEU A 32 -5.56 -7.00 -8.47
CA LEU A 32 -6.14 -6.28 -9.62
C LEU A 32 -5.70 -6.90 -10.95
N LEU A 33 -4.59 -7.63 -10.95
CA LEU A 33 -4.08 -8.36 -12.11
C LEU A 33 -4.47 -9.85 -12.12
N GLY A 34 -5.40 -10.25 -11.24
CA GLY A 34 -6.02 -11.58 -11.26
C GLY A 34 -5.27 -12.66 -10.47
N ALA A 35 -4.35 -12.30 -9.57
CA ALA A 35 -3.74 -13.29 -8.67
C ALA A 35 -4.82 -14.08 -7.91
N LYS A 36 -4.68 -15.41 -7.92
CA LYS A 36 -5.70 -16.34 -7.39
C LYS A 36 -5.53 -16.68 -5.92
N HIS A 37 -4.38 -16.34 -5.33
CA HIS A 37 -4.02 -16.71 -3.97
C HIS A 37 -3.85 -15.47 -3.11
N TYR A 38 -4.48 -15.50 -1.93
CA TYR A 38 -4.20 -14.49 -0.93
C TYR A 38 -2.84 -14.76 -0.29
N THR A 39 -2.05 -13.71 -0.10
CA THR A 39 -0.72 -13.79 0.52
C THR A 39 -0.61 -12.73 1.61
N LYS A 40 0.33 -12.94 2.54
CA LYS A 40 0.64 -11.95 3.58
C LYS A 40 1.01 -10.58 3.00
N ALA A 41 1.63 -10.56 1.81
CA ALA A 41 2.03 -9.33 1.14
C ALA A 41 0.84 -8.44 0.79
N ILE A 42 -0.35 -9.01 0.56
CA ILE A 42 -1.57 -8.23 0.28
C ILE A 42 -1.96 -7.39 1.50
N ASP A 43 -1.89 -7.97 2.70
CA ASP A 43 -2.13 -7.24 3.95
C ASP A 43 -1.10 -6.11 4.14
N ILE A 44 0.18 -6.38 3.81
CA ILE A 44 1.24 -5.36 3.90
C ILE A 44 0.97 -4.17 2.97
N TRP A 45 0.49 -4.43 1.75
CA TRP A 45 0.10 -3.34 0.84
C TRP A 45 -1.02 -2.48 1.43
N ALA A 46 -2.06 -3.11 1.97
CA ALA A 46 -3.16 -2.40 2.63
C ALA A 46 -2.67 -1.57 3.83
N ILE A 47 -1.74 -2.10 4.63
CA ILE A 47 -1.07 -1.35 5.70
C ILE A 47 -0.31 -0.15 5.14
N GLY A 48 0.40 -0.30 4.02
CA GLY A 48 1.06 0.81 3.32
C GLY A 48 0.08 1.89 2.86
N CYS A 49 -1.09 1.49 2.33
CA CYS A 49 -2.15 2.44 1.95
C CYS A 49 -2.66 3.23 3.17
N ILE A 50 -2.96 2.54 4.28
CA ILE A 50 -3.40 3.17 5.53
C ILE A 50 -2.32 4.10 6.07
N PHE A 51 -1.06 3.67 6.05
CA PHE A 51 0.04 4.49 6.54
C PHE A 51 0.22 5.76 5.72
N ALA A 52 0.12 5.67 4.38
CA ALA A 52 0.09 6.85 3.52
C ALA A 52 -1.09 7.77 3.86
N GLU A 53 -2.30 7.21 4.04
CA GLU A 53 -3.50 7.98 4.38
C GLU A 53 -3.42 8.65 5.74
N LEU A 54 -2.78 8.03 6.74
CA LEU A 54 -2.53 8.67 8.03
C LEU A 54 -1.57 9.85 7.90
N LEU A 55 -0.57 9.77 7.00
CA LEU A 55 0.39 10.84 6.75
C LEU A 55 -0.22 12.01 5.96
N THR A 56 -1.14 11.73 5.05
CA THR A 56 -1.70 12.73 4.11
C THR A 56 -3.13 13.17 4.44
N SER A 57 -3.83 12.45 5.30
CA SER A 57 -5.29 12.52 5.52
C SER A 57 -6.14 12.24 4.27
N GLU A 58 -5.56 11.63 3.24
CA GLU A 58 -6.23 11.31 1.98
C GLU A 58 -5.92 9.88 1.52
N PRO A 59 -6.91 9.11 1.01
CA PRO A 59 -6.64 7.78 0.50
C PRO A 59 -5.69 7.85 -0.72
N VAL A 60 -4.50 7.29 -0.58
CA VAL A 60 -3.42 7.39 -1.58
C VAL A 60 -3.88 6.92 -2.98
N PHE A 61 -4.65 5.83 -3.03
CA PHE A 61 -5.20 5.27 -4.27
C PHE A 61 -6.72 5.45 -4.39
N PHE A 62 -7.23 6.62 -4.00
CA PHE A 62 -8.64 6.98 -4.19
C PHE A 62 -9.08 6.83 -5.66
N CYS A 63 -10.18 6.10 -5.87
CA CYS A 63 -10.83 5.89 -7.16
C CYS A 63 -12.36 5.89 -6.97
N ARG A 64 -13.11 6.49 -7.90
CA ARG A 64 -14.58 6.52 -7.82
C ARG A 64 -15.17 5.13 -8.04
N GLU A 65 -16.27 4.83 -7.36
CA GLU A 65 -16.89 3.49 -7.31
C GLU A 65 -17.68 3.11 -8.58
N GLU A 66 -17.96 4.06 -9.48
CA GLU A 66 -18.92 3.90 -10.58
C GLU A 66 -18.50 2.90 -11.68
N ASP A 67 -17.26 2.40 -11.69
CA ASP A 67 -16.69 1.53 -12.75
C ASP A 67 -16.56 0.04 -12.37
N ILE A 68 -17.18 -0.39 -11.26
CA ILE A 68 -16.98 -1.73 -10.70
C ILE A 68 -17.98 -2.74 -11.27
N LYS A 69 -17.59 -3.47 -12.31
CA LYS A 69 -18.25 -4.74 -12.65
C LYS A 69 -17.77 -5.82 -11.68
N ALA A 70 -18.65 -6.24 -10.77
CA ALA A 70 -18.37 -7.14 -9.64
C ALA A 70 -17.69 -8.49 -9.97
N SER A 71 -17.67 -8.91 -11.24
CA SER A 71 -17.13 -10.22 -11.65
C SER A 71 -15.66 -10.18 -12.10
N SER A 72 -15.14 -9.01 -12.47
CA SER A 72 -13.77 -8.89 -12.98
C SER A 72 -12.81 -8.51 -11.85
N PRO A 73 -11.69 -9.24 -11.63
CA PRO A 73 -10.62 -8.78 -10.74
C PRO A 73 -9.89 -7.56 -11.31
N TYR A 74 -9.95 -7.36 -12.63
CA TYR A 74 -9.31 -6.26 -13.33
C TYR A 74 -10.16 -4.98 -13.26
N HIS A 75 -9.60 -3.97 -12.59
CA HIS A 75 -10.19 -2.64 -12.45
C HIS A 75 -9.21 -1.60 -13.02
N GLN A 76 -9.50 -1.11 -14.22
CA GLN A 76 -8.61 -0.23 -14.98
C GLN A 76 -8.34 1.08 -14.25
N ASP A 77 -9.36 1.77 -13.75
CA ASP A 77 -9.17 3.08 -13.11
C ASP A 77 -8.38 2.99 -11.81
N GLN A 78 -8.57 1.89 -11.06
CA GLN A 78 -7.77 1.62 -9.86
C GLN A 78 -6.29 1.40 -10.20
N LEU A 79 -5.99 0.62 -11.26
CA LEU A 79 -4.62 0.43 -11.75
C LEU A 79 -4.03 1.74 -12.27
N ASN A 80 -4.82 2.53 -13.02
CA ASN A 80 -4.40 3.84 -13.51
C ASN A 80 -4.03 4.78 -12.35
N ARG A 81 -4.82 4.79 -11.28
CA ARG A 81 -4.53 5.56 -10.07
C ARG A 81 -3.23 5.10 -9.41
N ILE A 82 -3.03 3.78 -9.27
CA ILE A 82 -1.80 3.21 -8.73
C ILE A 82 -0.58 3.66 -9.57
N PHE A 83 -0.63 3.56 -10.89
CA PHE A 83 0.49 3.97 -11.76
C PHE A 83 0.71 5.48 -11.78
N THR A 84 -0.34 6.27 -11.62
CA THR A 84 -0.22 7.74 -11.51
C THR A 84 0.54 8.16 -10.25
N VAL A 85 0.37 7.40 -9.16
CA VAL A 85 1.06 7.66 -7.87
C VAL A 85 2.44 7.02 -7.85
N MET A 86 2.55 5.74 -8.21
CA MET A 86 3.76 4.94 -8.01
C MET A 86 4.70 4.94 -9.22
N GLY A 87 4.20 5.26 -10.41
CA GLY A 87 4.85 4.95 -11.68
C GLY A 87 4.47 3.58 -12.22
N TYR A 88 4.79 3.34 -13.49
CA TYR A 88 4.60 2.04 -14.12
C TYR A 88 5.83 1.14 -13.85
N PRO A 89 5.66 -0.08 -13.31
CA PRO A 89 6.79 -0.91 -12.89
C PRO A 89 7.72 -1.28 -14.06
N SER A 90 9.03 -1.17 -13.82
CA SER A 90 10.03 -1.73 -14.71
C SER A 90 10.10 -3.26 -14.61
N GLU A 91 10.78 -3.92 -15.54
CA GLU A 91 10.98 -5.38 -15.45
C GLU A 91 11.84 -5.76 -14.24
N SER A 92 12.78 -4.90 -13.86
CA SER A 92 13.59 -5.08 -12.65
C SER A 92 12.78 -4.83 -11.37
N ASP A 93 11.73 -4.00 -11.41
CA ASP A 93 10.88 -3.75 -10.24
C ASP A 93 9.96 -4.94 -9.99
N TRP A 94 9.35 -5.49 -11.04
CA TRP A 94 8.43 -6.62 -10.95
C TRP A 94 8.62 -7.62 -12.09
N GLN A 95 9.43 -8.65 -11.82
CA GLN A 95 9.82 -9.65 -12.83
C GLN A 95 8.65 -10.56 -13.23
N ASP A 96 7.84 -10.93 -12.24
CA ASP A 96 6.69 -11.82 -12.41
C ASP A 96 5.43 -11.13 -12.94
N LEU A 97 5.48 -9.82 -13.24
CA LEU A 97 4.36 -9.08 -13.82
C LEU A 97 3.84 -9.75 -15.11
N LYS A 98 4.75 -10.28 -15.93
CA LYS A 98 4.44 -10.97 -17.19
C LYS A 98 3.67 -12.28 -16.98
N LYS A 99 3.72 -12.86 -15.78
CA LYS A 99 3.04 -14.10 -15.41
C LYS A 99 1.62 -13.87 -14.87
N MET A 100 1.24 -12.62 -14.63
CA MET A 100 -0.08 -12.29 -14.10
C MET A 100 -1.17 -12.59 -15.14
N PRO A 101 -2.33 -13.16 -14.73
CA PRO A 101 -3.41 -13.51 -15.65
C PRO A 101 -3.87 -12.36 -16.56
N GLU A 102 -3.93 -11.14 -16.02
CA GLU A 102 -4.41 -9.96 -16.75
C GLU A 102 -3.27 -9.16 -17.43
N TYR A 103 -2.06 -9.72 -17.55
CA TYR A 103 -0.91 -9.00 -18.12
C TYR A 103 -1.13 -8.54 -19.57
N GLN A 104 -1.76 -9.38 -20.40
CA GLN A 104 -2.04 -9.02 -21.80
C GLN A 104 -2.93 -7.77 -21.88
N LYS A 105 -4.01 -7.75 -21.09
CA LYS A 105 -4.94 -6.63 -20.99
C LYS A 105 -4.25 -5.37 -20.46
N LEU A 106 -3.42 -5.51 -19.42
CA LEU A 106 -2.60 -4.44 -18.88
C LEU A 106 -1.75 -3.76 -19.98
N THR A 107 -1.07 -4.54 -20.84
CA THR A 107 -0.22 -3.97 -21.91
C THR A 107 -0.99 -3.31 -23.06
N GLN A 108 -2.26 -3.68 -23.24
CA GLN A 108 -3.16 -3.06 -24.20
C GLN A 108 -3.63 -1.70 -23.68
N ASP A 109 -4.10 -1.67 -22.43
CA ASP A 109 -4.73 -0.49 -21.82
C ASP A 109 -3.71 0.57 -21.38
N PHE A 110 -2.50 0.14 -20.98
CA PHE A 110 -1.49 1.01 -20.38
C PHE A 110 -0.21 1.10 -21.20
N LYS A 111 0.36 2.31 -21.29
CA LYS A 111 1.67 2.57 -21.90
C LYS A 111 2.61 3.15 -20.86
N ARG A 112 3.78 2.52 -20.67
CA ARG A 112 4.81 2.96 -19.70
C ARG A 112 5.16 4.44 -19.83
N ALA A 113 5.24 4.95 -21.06
CA ALA A 113 5.58 6.35 -21.33
C ALA A 113 4.65 7.35 -20.63
N ASN A 114 3.38 7.01 -20.43
CA ASN A 114 2.39 7.88 -19.79
C ASN A 114 2.68 8.12 -18.29
N TYR A 115 3.51 7.27 -17.67
CA TYR A 115 3.81 7.28 -16.24
C TYR A 115 5.30 7.53 -15.95
N ALA A 116 6.08 7.95 -16.95
CA ALA A 116 7.53 8.10 -16.81
C ALA A 116 7.95 9.10 -15.72
N ASN A 117 7.11 10.10 -15.43
CA ASN A 117 7.36 11.13 -14.42
C ASN A 117 6.55 10.92 -13.12
N CYS A 118 5.95 9.74 -12.96
CA CYS A 118 5.16 9.37 -11.78
C CYS A 118 6.03 8.53 -10.84
N THR A 119 6.16 8.97 -9.59
CA THR A 119 6.85 8.25 -8.52
C THR A 119 6.18 8.53 -7.20
N LEU A 120 6.23 7.56 -6.28
CA LEU A 120 5.69 7.73 -4.93
C LEU A 120 6.30 8.97 -4.25
N GLN A 121 7.60 9.20 -4.45
CA GLN A 121 8.29 10.39 -3.94
C GLN A 121 7.60 11.68 -4.40
N ARG A 122 7.35 11.83 -5.71
CA ARG A 122 6.72 13.04 -6.25
C ARG A 122 5.30 13.24 -5.74
N TYR A 123 4.58 12.14 -5.48
CA TYR A 123 3.26 12.20 -4.84
C TYR A 123 3.39 12.70 -3.40
N MET A 124 4.26 12.09 -2.59
CA MET A 124 4.45 12.44 -1.18
C MET A 124 5.02 13.85 -0.98
N ASP A 125 5.87 14.33 -1.88
CA ASP A 125 6.41 15.70 -1.87
C ASP A 125 5.29 16.75 -1.95
N LYS A 126 4.21 16.47 -2.71
CA LYS A 126 3.03 17.37 -2.78
C LYS A 126 2.28 17.46 -1.45
N HIS A 127 2.35 16.41 -0.63
CA HIS A 127 1.80 16.36 0.72
C HIS A 127 2.81 16.77 1.79
N LYS A 128 3.94 17.39 1.39
CA LYS A 128 5.00 17.88 2.29
C LYS A 128 5.73 16.78 3.08
N ILE A 129 5.68 15.54 2.61
CA ILE A 129 6.47 14.43 3.17
C ILE A 129 7.71 14.25 2.30
N LYS A 130 8.89 14.53 2.86
CA LYS A 130 10.15 14.50 2.13
C LYS A 130 10.70 13.09 1.99
N ALA A 131 11.42 12.84 0.90
CA ALA A 131 12.02 11.54 0.59
C ALA A 131 13.09 11.06 1.58
N ASP A 132 13.73 11.98 2.30
CA ASP A 132 14.78 11.69 3.30
C ASP A 132 14.21 11.30 4.68
N THR A 133 12.88 11.37 4.85
CA THR A 133 12.22 10.97 6.09
C THR A 133 12.19 9.44 6.24
N ARG A 134 12.32 8.97 7.49
CA ARG A 134 12.23 7.54 7.81
C ARG A 134 10.83 6.98 7.53
N SER A 135 9.80 7.79 7.75
CA SER A 135 8.41 7.45 7.41
C SER A 135 8.24 7.18 5.91
N PHE A 136 8.84 8.01 5.04
CA PHE A 136 8.84 7.76 3.59
C PHE A 136 9.58 6.48 3.22
N SER A 137 10.76 6.23 3.80
CA SER A 137 11.54 5.02 3.53
C SER A 137 10.76 3.74 3.88
N LEU A 138 10.11 3.71 5.05
CA LEU A 138 9.24 2.61 5.46
C LEU A 138 8.03 2.49 4.50
N LEU A 139 7.39 3.60 4.16
CA LEU A 139 6.24 3.62 3.26
C LEU A 139 6.58 3.03 1.87
N GLN A 140 7.74 3.37 1.32
CA GLN A 140 8.20 2.85 0.02
C GLN A 140 8.37 1.32 0.04
N ARG A 141 8.84 0.76 1.16
CA ARG A 141 8.97 -0.69 1.35
C ARG A 141 7.62 -1.39 1.51
N LEU A 142 6.66 -0.76 2.19
CA LEU A 142 5.29 -1.26 2.34
C LEU A 142 4.53 -1.26 0.99
N LEU A 143 4.66 -0.18 0.22
CA LEU A 143 4.01 0.00 -1.08
C LEU A 143 4.85 -0.49 -2.27
N THR A 144 5.71 -1.49 -2.07
CA THR A 144 6.43 -2.12 -3.18
C THR A 144 5.48 -2.93 -4.05
N MET A 145 5.49 -2.68 -5.38
CA MET A 145 4.56 -3.31 -6.32
C MET A 145 4.71 -4.83 -6.39
N ASP A 146 5.94 -5.32 -6.52
CA ASP A 146 6.22 -6.76 -6.55
C ASP A 146 5.97 -7.37 -5.15
N PRO A 147 5.00 -8.27 -5.00
CA PRO A 147 4.66 -8.84 -3.69
C PRO A 147 5.81 -9.64 -3.07
N ILE A 148 6.76 -10.14 -3.85
CA ILE A 148 7.90 -10.93 -3.35
C ILE A 148 8.97 -10.02 -2.76
N LYS A 149 9.07 -8.78 -3.23
CA LYS A 149 10.02 -7.77 -2.71
C LYS A 149 9.42 -6.89 -1.62
N ARG A 150 8.10 -6.99 -1.42
CA ARG A 150 7.38 -6.24 -0.39
C ARG A 150 7.84 -6.70 1.00
N VAL A 151 8.07 -5.74 1.89
CA VAL A 151 8.56 -6.00 3.25
C VAL A 151 7.61 -6.89 4.05
N THR A 152 8.13 -7.70 4.97
CA THR A 152 7.26 -8.46 5.90
C THR A 152 6.83 -7.61 7.09
N ALA A 153 5.77 -8.00 7.80
CA ALA A 153 5.36 -7.29 9.02
C ALA A 153 6.48 -7.24 10.07
N GLN A 154 7.22 -8.35 10.23
CA GLN A 154 8.34 -8.43 11.16
C GLN A 154 9.43 -7.42 10.78
N ASP A 155 9.87 -7.43 9.52
CA ASP A 155 10.93 -6.53 9.05
C ASP A 155 10.51 -5.05 9.03
N ALA A 156 9.20 -4.78 8.95
CA ALA A 156 8.64 -3.44 9.05
C ALA A 156 8.61 -2.94 10.50
N MET A 157 8.25 -3.80 11.47
CA MET A 157 8.34 -3.47 12.90
C MET A 157 9.79 -3.23 13.36
N ASP A 158 10.73 -3.92 12.71
CA ASP A 158 12.16 -3.76 12.93
C ASP A 158 12.79 -2.56 12.21
N ASP A 159 12.01 -1.71 11.55
CA ASP A 159 12.51 -0.57 10.80
C ASP A 159 13.09 0.55 11.69
N HIS A 160 14.02 1.32 11.13
CA HIS A 160 14.64 2.47 11.80
C HIS A 160 13.64 3.55 12.19
N TYR A 161 12.50 3.64 11.49
CA TYR A 161 11.38 4.50 11.84
C TYR A 161 10.94 4.30 13.31
N PHE A 162 11.00 3.07 13.83
CA PHE A 162 10.54 2.75 15.19
C PHE A 162 11.67 2.71 16.24
N LYS A 163 12.95 2.78 15.85
CA LYS A 163 14.11 2.46 16.71
C LYS A 163 14.83 3.67 17.35
N VAL A 164 14.22 4.85 17.42
CA VAL A 164 14.91 6.09 17.85
C VAL A 164 15.40 6.04 19.30
N LEU A 165 16.57 6.63 19.58
CA LEU A 165 17.25 6.70 20.89
C LEU A 165 16.62 7.72 21.85
N SER A 166 16.92 7.54 23.13
CA SER A 166 16.39 8.28 24.29
C SER A 166 16.88 9.73 24.38
N ILE A 167 15.93 10.61 24.70
CA ILE A 167 15.98 11.79 25.56
C ILE A 167 17.32 12.00 26.30
N GLU A 168 18.26 12.72 25.68
CA GLU A 168 19.25 13.52 26.44
C GLU A 168 19.45 14.93 25.85
N ASN A 169 18.85 15.27 24.71
CA ASN A 169 18.90 16.63 24.15
C ASN A 169 17.48 17.12 23.83
N LEU A 170 16.80 17.65 24.84
CA LEU A 170 15.40 18.10 24.80
C LEU A 170 15.14 19.37 23.95
N ASP A 171 16.05 19.75 23.05
CA ASP A 171 15.98 21.03 22.32
C ASP A 171 16.14 20.94 20.79
N LEU A 172 16.17 19.74 20.20
CA LEU A 172 16.24 19.61 18.74
C LEU A 172 14.88 19.24 18.14
N LYS A 173 14.16 20.27 17.68
CA LYS A 173 13.04 20.17 16.74
C LYS A 173 13.45 19.31 15.54
N GLY A 174 13.09 18.03 15.51
CA GLY A 174 13.30 17.22 14.29
C GLY A 174 13.36 15.70 14.40
N GLU A 175 13.24 15.09 15.58
CA GLU A 175 13.29 13.63 15.69
C GLU A 175 11.91 12.98 15.89
N ASP A 176 11.67 11.88 15.18
CA ASP A 176 10.43 11.09 15.28
C ASP A 176 10.33 10.43 16.67
N PRO A 177 9.18 10.53 17.37
CA PRO A 177 8.98 9.94 18.69
C PRO A 177 8.92 8.41 18.63
N ARG A 178 9.24 7.75 19.75
CA ARG A 178 9.03 6.30 19.88
C ARG A 178 7.53 5.95 19.89
N PRO A 179 7.14 4.79 19.36
CA PRO A 179 5.79 4.28 19.54
C PRO A 179 5.44 4.13 21.02
N THR A 180 4.23 4.55 21.38
CA THR A 180 3.65 4.43 22.71
C THR A 180 2.52 3.41 22.73
N ALA A 181 2.27 2.79 23.88
CA ALA A 181 1.13 1.88 24.04
C ALA A 181 -0.21 2.62 23.90
N ASP A 182 -0.27 3.87 24.36
CA ASP A 182 -1.37 4.80 24.10
C ASP A 182 -1.00 5.73 22.94
N VAL A 183 -1.71 5.61 21.83
CA VAL A 183 -1.49 6.42 20.62
C VAL A 183 -1.76 7.91 20.85
N PHE A 184 -2.53 8.29 21.88
CA PHE A 184 -2.74 9.68 22.27
C PHE A 184 -1.66 10.19 23.23
N SER A 185 -0.74 9.33 23.68
CA SER A 185 0.36 9.69 24.58
C SER A 185 -0.10 10.42 25.86
N GLY A 186 -1.27 10.06 26.40
CA GLY A 186 -1.88 10.70 27.57
C GLY A 186 -2.48 12.09 27.30
N CYS A 187 -2.51 12.56 26.06
CA CYS A 187 -3.18 13.80 25.69
C CYS A 187 -4.71 13.62 25.63
N ASP A 188 -5.43 14.73 25.73
CA ASP A 188 -6.89 14.75 25.58
C ASP A 188 -7.31 14.27 24.19
N ILE A 189 -8.34 13.44 24.14
CA ILE A 189 -8.86 12.84 22.90
C ILE A 189 -9.81 13.86 22.23
N PRO A 190 -9.44 14.44 21.07
CA PRO A 190 -10.25 15.49 20.42
C PRO A 190 -11.40 14.93 19.57
N TYR A 191 -11.45 13.61 19.37
CA TYR A 191 -12.41 12.97 18.48
C TYR A 191 -13.78 12.84 19.16
N PRO A 192 -14.88 13.18 18.46
CA PRO A 192 -16.23 13.05 19.01
C PRO A 192 -16.57 11.59 19.29
N LYS A 193 -17.43 11.37 20.30
CA LYS A 193 -18.06 10.05 20.51
C LYS A 193 -19.01 9.75 19.34
N ARG A 194 -19.19 8.46 19.07
CA ARG A 194 -20.14 7.97 18.05
C ARG A 194 -21.58 8.28 18.42
#